data_AF-A0A7I4Z2V4-F1
#
_entry.id   AF-A0A7I4Z2V4-F1
#
_cell.length_a   1.000
_cell.length_b   1.000
_cell.length_c   1.000
_cell.angle_alpha   90.00
_cell.angle_beta   90.00
_cell.angle_gamma   90.00
#
_symmetry.space_group_name_H-M   'P 1'
#
loop_
_entity.id
_entity.type
_entity.pdbx_description
1 polymer ?
#
loop_
_entity_poly.entity_id
_entity_poly.type
_entity_poly.pdbx_seq_one_letter_code
_entity_poly.pdbx_strand_id
1 'polypeptide(L)'
;MAICTFNARTLASEACIEYLMMQARKTKPRLAPEERLKSPTSGLTEWNEQGERLSEFIMSTHTIHDNSQFQKPSHLRWTWESPGGQFRNEIDHIIFNRRFCLTDVAVVPKFYTRLDHRLLRARFCFSVRA
;
A
#
# COMPACT_ATOMS: atom_id res chain seq x y z
N MET A 1 -14.18 9.37 -30.02
CA MET A 1 -14.37 8.28 -29.04
C MET A 1 -13.11 7.43 -29.03
N ALA A 2 -12.15 7.76 -28.18
CA ALA A 2 -10.91 7.00 -28.09
C ALA A 2 -11.15 5.81 -27.16
N ILE A 3 -11.22 4.60 -27.74
CA ILE A 3 -11.14 3.37 -26.96
C ILE A 3 -9.65 3.20 -26.63
N CYS A 4 -9.20 3.80 -25.54
CA CYS A 4 -7.90 3.48 -24.97
C CYS A 4 -8.00 2.09 -24.35
N THR A 5 -7.42 1.10 -25.01
CA THR A 5 -7.15 -0.22 -24.45
C THR A 5 -6.07 -0.10 -23.38
N PHE A 6 -6.43 0.44 -22.21
CA PHE A 6 -5.54 0.38 -21.05
C PHE A 6 -5.34 -1.09 -20.69
N ASN A 7 -4.11 -1.57 -20.89
CA ASN A 7 -3.68 -2.88 -20.41
C ASN A 7 -4.05 -2.99 -18.92
N ALA A 8 -4.73 -4.06 -18.53
CA ALA A 8 -5.15 -4.30 -17.15
C ALA A 8 -3.98 -4.30 -16.13
N ARG A 9 -2.72 -4.46 -16.59
CA ARG A 9 -1.50 -4.27 -15.80
C ARG A 9 -1.24 -2.79 -15.46
N THR A 10 -1.47 -1.88 -16.41
CA THR A 10 -1.32 -0.43 -16.24
C THR A 10 -2.36 0.13 -15.27
N LEU A 11 -3.62 -0.33 -15.37
CA LEU A 11 -4.67 0.08 -14.43
C LEU A 11 -4.42 -0.45 -13.00
N ALA A 12 -3.85 -1.66 -12.89
CA ALA A 12 -3.48 -2.23 -11.59
C ALA A 12 -2.31 -1.50 -10.94
N SER A 13 -1.34 -1.02 -11.73
CA SER A 13 -0.27 -0.16 -11.22
C SER A 13 -0.79 1.24 -10.87
N GLU A 14 -1.68 1.83 -11.66
CA GLU A 14 -2.24 3.17 -11.37
C GLU A 14 -3.09 3.16 -10.09
N ALA A 15 -4.02 2.23 -9.95
CA ALA A 15 -4.82 2.09 -8.71
C ALA A 15 -3.95 1.72 -7.50
N CYS A 16 -2.87 0.97 -7.72
CA CYS A 16 -1.87 0.67 -6.70
C CYS A 16 -1.10 1.93 -6.27
N ILE A 17 -0.66 2.74 -7.23
CA ILE A 17 0.04 4.01 -7.01
C ILE A 17 -0.88 4.93 -6.21
N GLU A 18 -2.12 5.18 -6.66
CA GLU A 18 -3.10 5.98 -5.91
C GLU A 18 -3.33 5.46 -4.48
N TYR A 19 -3.39 4.14 -4.31
CA TYR A 19 -3.52 3.53 -2.99
C TYR A 19 -2.30 3.78 -2.10
N LEU A 20 -1.09 3.57 -2.62
CA LEU A 20 0.15 3.86 -1.92
C LEU A 20 0.22 5.36 -1.56
N MET A 21 -0.29 6.26 -2.42
CA MET A 21 -0.38 7.70 -2.13
C MET A 21 -1.28 8.00 -0.94
N MET A 22 -2.34 7.21 -0.76
CA MET A 22 -3.22 7.35 0.39
C MET A 22 -2.55 6.88 1.70
N GLN A 23 -1.63 5.91 1.64
CA GLN A 23 -0.94 5.34 2.81
C GLN A 23 0.34 6.11 3.20
N ALA A 24 1.08 6.65 2.23
CA ALA A 24 2.38 7.29 2.44
C ALA A 24 2.33 8.73 3.00
N ARG A 25 1.20 9.13 3.62
CA ARG A 25 1.04 10.48 4.15
C ARG A 25 2.04 10.73 5.28
N LYS A 26 2.90 11.76 5.14
CA LYS A 26 3.67 12.29 6.28
C LYS A 26 2.69 12.68 7.38
N THR A 27 2.69 11.97 8.50
CA THR A 27 2.14 12.47 9.76
C THR A 27 3.03 13.63 10.20
N LYS A 28 2.76 14.86 9.75
CA LYS A 28 3.40 16.03 10.34
C LYS A 28 3.04 16.04 11.84
N PRO A 29 4.00 16.14 12.78
CA PRO A 29 3.67 16.63 14.12
C PRO A 29 2.95 17.97 13.94
N ARG A 30 1.93 18.22 14.75
CA ARG A 30 1.10 19.43 14.67
C ARG A 30 1.99 20.67 14.77
N LEU A 31 2.40 21.24 13.63
CA LEU A 31 3.15 22.50 13.57
C LEU A 31 2.25 23.65 14.04
N ALA A 32 2.87 24.61 14.73
CA ALA A 32 2.18 25.75 15.32
C ALA A 32 1.52 26.63 14.23
N PRO A 33 0.42 27.35 14.53
CA PRO A 33 -0.35 28.11 13.53
C PRO A 33 0.47 29.11 12.70
N GLU A 34 1.57 29.63 13.26
CA GLU A 34 2.46 30.63 12.67
C GLU A 34 3.21 30.13 11.42
N GLU A 35 3.46 28.81 11.29
CA GLU A 35 4.19 28.24 10.15
C GLU A 35 3.29 27.94 8.93
N ARG A 36 1.96 28.15 9.04
CA ARG A 36 1.02 27.96 7.93
C ARG A 36 1.11 29.02 6.82
N LEU A 37 1.71 30.18 7.09
CA LEU A 37 1.60 31.33 6.20
C LEU A 37 2.71 31.43 5.14
N LYS A 38 3.72 30.56 5.16
CA LYS A 38 4.85 30.62 4.21
C LYS A 38 4.88 29.47 3.21
N SER A 39 3.82 29.30 2.41
CA SER A 39 3.87 28.76 1.04
C SER A 39 2.45 28.56 0.47
N PRO A 40 1.97 29.38 -0.48
CA PRO A 40 0.63 29.22 -1.06
C PRO A 40 0.53 28.18 -2.19
N THR A 41 1.55 27.35 -2.43
CA THR A 41 1.60 26.52 -3.66
C THR A 41 2.08 25.06 -3.46
N SER A 42 1.96 24.50 -2.25
CA SER A 42 2.22 23.07 -2.00
C SER A 42 1.03 22.41 -1.30
N GLY A 43 -0.16 22.56 -1.90
CA GLY A 43 -1.40 21.91 -1.45
C GLY A 43 -1.54 20.44 -1.87
N LEU A 44 -0.52 19.85 -2.50
CA LEU A 44 -0.45 18.42 -2.80
C LEU A 44 0.52 17.78 -1.81
N THR A 45 -0.05 16.92 -0.97
CA THR A 45 0.60 16.10 0.05
C THR A 45 1.96 15.55 -0.38
N GLU A 46 3.03 15.96 0.29
CA GLU A 46 4.36 15.34 0.16
C GLU A 46 4.32 13.90 0.67
N TRP A 47 4.77 12.95 -0.17
CA TRP A 47 4.88 11.54 0.19
C TRP A 47 6.06 11.35 1.16
N ASN A 48 6.07 10.25 1.91
CA ASN A 48 7.32 9.83 2.56
C ASN A 48 8.25 9.16 1.53
N GLU A 49 9.56 9.34 1.71
CA GLU A 49 10.58 8.81 0.78
C GLU A 49 10.45 7.30 0.59
N GLN A 50 10.01 6.57 1.62
CA GLN A 50 9.81 5.13 1.58
C GLN A 50 8.68 4.73 0.61
N GLY A 51 7.56 5.46 0.62
CA GLY A 51 6.43 5.24 -0.27
C GLY A 51 6.77 5.58 -1.72
N GLU A 52 7.53 6.66 -1.94
CA GLU A 52 8.09 7.01 -3.26
C GLU A 52 8.95 5.88 -3.81
N ARG A 53 9.94 5.42 -3.02
CA ARG A 53 10.86 4.34 -3.43
C ARG A 53 10.13 3.02 -3.68
N LEU A 54 9.11 2.68 -2.89
CA LEU A 54 8.30 1.49 -3.12
C LEU A 54 7.51 1.62 -4.44
N SER A 55 6.91 2.78 -4.71
CA SER A 55 6.20 3.04 -5.96
C SER A 55 7.14 2.92 -7.17
N GLU A 56 8.33 3.53 -7.10
CA GLU A 56 9.35 3.43 -8.15
C GLU A 56 9.81 1.98 -8.38
N PHE A 57 10.01 1.21 -7.32
CA PHE A 57 10.33 -0.22 -7.41
C PHE A 57 9.24 -1.00 -8.15
N ILE A 58 7.96 -0.81 -7.79
CA ILE A 58 6.83 -1.51 -8.43
C ILE A 58 6.75 -1.15 -9.91
N MET A 59 6.86 0.14 -10.24
CA MET A 59 6.80 0.64 -11.61
C MET A 59 7.96 0.12 -12.46
N SER A 60 9.20 0.24 -11.97
CA SER A 60 10.40 -0.16 -12.70
C SER A 60 10.49 -1.67 -12.93
N THR A 61 10.06 -2.46 -11.96
CA THR A 61 10.09 -3.93 -12.06
C THR A 61 8.87 -4.54 -12.74
N HIS A 62 7.87 -3.72 -13.09
CA HIS A 62 6.59 -4.17 -13.64
C HIS A 62 5.92 -5.24 -12.76
N THR A 63 6.10 -5.13 -11.44
CA THR A 63 5.49 -6.01 -10.44
C THR A 63 4.14 -5.45 -10.00
N ILE A 64 3.40 -6.22 -9.23
CA ILE A 64 2.10 -5.82 -8.71
C ILE A 64 2.22 -5.77 -7.19
N HIS A 65 1.83 -4.65 -6.60
CA HIS A 65 1.59 -4.59 -5.16
C HIS A 65 0.28 -5.29 -4.86
N ASP A 66 0.37 -6.40 -4.15
CA ASP A 66 -0.77 -7.29 -4.04
C ASP A 66 -1.70 -6.91 -2.91
N ASN A 67 -1.21 -6.22 -1.87
CA ASN A 67 -2.06 -5.74 -0.79
C ASN A 67 -3.16 -4.79 -1.29
N SER A 68 -2.89 -4.03 -2.36
CA SER A 68 -3.84 -3.09 -2.98
C SER A 68 -4.78 -3.75 -4.01
N GLN A 69 -4.52 -4.99 -4.42
CA GLN A 69 -5.38 -5.70 -5.38
C GLN A 69 -6.74 -6.09 -4.78
N PHE A 70 -6.80 -6.28 -3.47
CA PHE A 70 -8.00 -6.76 -2.78
C PHE A 70 -8.55 -5.67 -1.86
N GLN A 71 -9.83 -5.33 -2.05
CA GLN A 71 -10.49 -4.40 -1.13
C GLN A 71 -10.66 -5.06 0.24
N LYS A 72 -9.97 -4.55 1.25
CA LYS A 72 -10.11 -4.97 2.65
C LYS A 72 -10.74 -3.88 3.51
N PRO A 73 -11.47 -4.22 4.59
CA PRO A 73 -11.86 -3.24 5.61
C PRO A 73 -10.63 -2.55 6.22
N SER A 74 -10.68 -1.24 6.46
CA SER A 74 -9.54 -0.44 6.96
C SER A 74 -8.89 -1.01 8.23
N HIS A 75 -9.69 -1.49 9.18
CA HIS A 75 -9.21 -2.06 10.44
C HIS A 75 -8.41 -3.38 10.27
N LEU A 76 -8.50 -4.04 9.11
CA LEU A 76 -7.77 -5.26 8.77
C LEU A 76 -6.55 -5.04 7.86
N ARG A 77 -6.22 -3.78 7.52
CA ARG A 77 -5.12 -3.48 6.59
C ARG A 77 -3.76 -3.28 7.23
N TRP A 78 -3.69 -2.55 8.34
CA TRP A 78 -2.41 -2.24 9.00
C TRP A 78 -1.59 -3.50 9.31
N THR A 79 -0.29 -3.47 9.19
CA THR A 79 0.57 -4.63 9.52
C THR A 79 1.45 -4.34 10.72
N TRP A 80 1.51 -3.07 11.14
CA TRP A 80 2.28 -2.63 12.29
C TRP A 80 1.51 -1.60 13.13
N GLU A 81 1.71 -1.65 14.44
CA GLU A 81 1.17 -0.72 15.43
C GLU A 81 2.33 -0.05 16.19
N SER A 82 2.27 1.27 16.37
CA SER A 82 3.32 1.99 17.09
C SER A 82 3.36 1.60 18.58
N PRO A 83 4.51 1.79 19.26
CA PRO A 83 4.55 1.75 20.71
C PRO A 83 3.45 2.64 21.31
N GLY A 84 2.65 2.10 22.24
CA GLY A 84 1.51 2.81 22.83
C GLY A 84 0.25 2.91 21.97
N GLY A 85 0.19 2.22 20.83
CA GLY A 85 -1.04 2.02 20.04
C GLY A 85 -1.61 3.27 19.34
N GLN A 86 -0.81 4.34 19.25
CA GLN A 86 -1.26 5.62 18.69
C GLN A 86 -1.42 5.59 17.17
N PHE A 87 -0.56 4.83 16.48
CA PHE A 87 -0.53 4.76 15.02
C PHE A 87 -0.58 3.32 14.56
N ARG A 88 -1.22 3.11 13.41
CA ARG A 88 -1.33 1.81 12.75
C ARG A 88 -1.07 2.00 11.27
N ASN A 89 -0.02 1.37 10.76
CA ASN A 89 0.45 1.54 9.40
C ASN A 89 0.54 0.20 8.68
N GLU A 90 0.41 0.21 7.35
CA GLU A 90 0.71 -0.92 6.48
C GLU A 90 2.16 -0.76 6.01
N ILE A 91 3.08 -1.56 6.58
CA ILE A 91 4.53 -1.48 6.27
C ILE A 91 5.10 -2.81 5.76
N ASP A 92 4.31 -3.88 5.82
CA ASP A 92 4.65 -5.19 5.28
C ASP A 92 3.89 -5.37 3.95
N HIS A 93 4.62 -5.69 2.89
CA HIS A 93 4.09 -5.71 1.53
C HIS A 93 4.33 -7.06 0.87
N ILE A 94 3.32 -7.58 0.17
CA ILE A 94 3.47 -8.68 -0.78
C ILE A 94 3.49 -8.10 -2.18
N ILE A 95 4.56 -8.40 -2.91
CA ILE A 95 4.78 -7.93 -4.28
C ILE A 95 5.01 -9.16 -5.15
N PHE A 96 4.21 -9.29 -6.21
CA PHE A 96 4.24 -10.46 -7.07
C PHE A 96 3.98 -10.10 -8.53
N ASN A 97 4.50 -10.89 -9.46
CA ASN A 97 4.42 -10.61 -10.89
C ASN A 97 3.46 -11.55 -11.66
N ARG A 98 2.73 -12.45 -10.98
CA ARG A 98 1.74 -13.32 -11.62
C ARG A 98 0.34 -13.13 -11.05
N ARG A 99 -0.34 -12.08 -11.51
CA ARG A 99 -1.68 -11.68 -11.06
C ARG A 99 -2.69 -12.84 -10.95
N PHE A 100 -2.74 -13.72 -11.95
CA PHE A 100 -3.75 -14.79 -12.01
C PHE A 100 -3.52 -15.94 -11.03
N CYS A 101 -2.33 -16.04 -10.44
CA CYS A 101 -2.05 -17.06 -9.43
C CYS A 101 -2.37 -16.57 -8.02
N LEU A 102 -2.61 -15.28 -7.80
CA LEU A 102 -2.91 -14.76 -6.47
C LEU A 102 -4.40 -14.60 -6.26
N THR A 103 -4.90 -15.20 -5.18
CA THR A 103 -6.35 -15.29 -4.89
C THR A 103 -6.77 -14.45 -3.68
N ASP A 104 -5.85 -14.11 -2.79
CA ASP A 104 -6.10 -13.32 -1.59
C ASP A 104 -4.79 -12.79 -1.02
N VAL A 105 -4.80 -11.54 -0.53
CA VAL A 105 -3.80 -11.01 0.40
C VAL A 105 -4.55 -10.41 1.59
N ALA A 106 -4.25 -10.89 2.79
CA ALA A 106 -4.93 -10.44 4.00
C ALA A 106 -4.05 -10.61 5.23
N VAL A 107 -4.25 -9.72 6.20
CA VAL A 107 -3.76 -9.95 7.57
C VAL A 107 -4.48 -11.15 8.18
N VAL A 108 -3.72 -12.01 8.85
CA VAL A 108 -4.27 -13.15 9.58
C VAL A 108 -4.95 -12.66 10.87
N PRO A 109 -6.27 -12.83 11.02
CA PRO A 109 -6.96 -12.38 12.21
C PRO A 109 -6.58 -13.22 13.43
N LYS A 110 -6.57 -12.59 14.61
CA LYS A 110 -6.40 -13.26 15.92
C LYS A 110 -5.08 -14.03 16.11
N PHE A 111 -4.12 -13.84 15.21
CA PHE A 111 -2.75 -14.32 15.41
C PHE A 111 -1.97 -13.25 16.19
N TYR A 112 -2.18 -13.21 17.50
CA TYR A 112 -1.55 -12.24 18.39
C TYR A 112 -0.29 -12.85 19.03
N THR A 113 0.88 -12.59 18.46
CA THR A 113 2.17 -12.94 19.09
C THR A 113 2.60 -11.93 20.17
N ARG A 114 1.71 -11.00 20.59
CA ARG A 114 2.03 -9.83 21.42
C ARG A 114 3.18 -8.97 20.85
N LEU A 115 3.38 -9.02 19.54
CA LEU A 115 4.28 -8.13 18.81
C LEU A 115 3.48 -6.96 18.23
N ASP A 116 4.18 -5.88 17.92
CA ASP A 116 3.70 -4.71 17.20
C ASP A 116 3.32 -5.02 15.74
N HIS A 117 3.70 -6.18 15.21
CA HIS A 117 3.34 -6.63 13.87
C HIS A 117 2.17 -7.62 13.82
N ARG A 118 1.39 -7.55 12.73
CA ARG A 118 0.39 -8.56 12.34
C ARG A 118 0.91 -9.39 11.16
N LEU A 119 0.65 -10.69 11.20
CA LEU A 119 1.04 -11.60 10.13
C LEU A 119 0.26 -11.31 8.84
N LEU A 120 0.97 -10.97 7.76
CA LEU A 120 0.41 -10.80 6.41
C LEU A 120 0.52 -12.12 5.63
N ARG A 121 -0.56 -12.53 4.97
CA ARG A 121 -0.64 -13.79 4.22
C ARG A 121 -1.12 -13.57 2.80
N ALA A 122 -0.40 -14.15 1.85
CA ALA A 122 -0.88 -14.37 0.48
C ALA A 122 -1.41 -15.79 0.28
N ARG A 123 -2.43 -15.95 -0.55
CA ARG A 123 -2.93 -17.25 -1.02
C ARG A 123 -2.74 -17.37 -2.51
N PHE A 124 -1.97 -18.38 -2.91
CA PHE A 124 -1.72 -18.67 -4.31
C PHE A 124 -2.47 -19.91 -4.79
N CYS A 125 -2.88 -19.88 -6.05
CA CYS A 125 -3.42 -21.00 -6.79
C CYS A 125 -2.54 -21.23 -8.03
N PHE A 126 -1.90 -22.39 -8.11
CA PHE A 126 -1.06 -22.78 -9.23
C PHE A 126 -1.65 -24.01 -9.89
N SER A 127 -1.81 -23.98 -11.21
CA SER A 127 -2.00 -25.19 -12.00
C SER A 127 -0.65 -25.89 -12.14
N VAL A 128 -0.48 -27.04 -11.49
CA VAL A 128 0.66 -27.92 -11.76
C VAL A 128 0.34 -28.68 -13.04
N ARG A 129 1.14 -28.49 -14.08
CA ARG A 129 1.13 -29.42 -15.23
C ARG A 129 1.96 -30.63 -14.82
N ALA A 130 1.34 -31.81 -14.83
CA ALA A 130 2.04 -33.09 -14.72
C ALA A 130 2.80 -33.38 -16.02
#